data_AF-A0A8H6LD89-F1
#
_entry.id   AF-A0A8H6LD89-F1
#
_cell.length_a   1.000
_cell.length_b   1.000
_cell.length_c   1.000
_cell.angle_alpha   90.00
_cell.angle_beta   90.00
_cell.angle_gamma   90.00
#
_symmetry.space_group_name_H-M   'P 1'
#
loop_
_entity.id
_entity.type
_entity.pdbx_description
1 polymer ?
#
loop_
_entity_poly.entity_id
_entity_poly.type
_entity_poly.pdbx_seq_one_letter_code
_entity_poly.pdbx_strand_id
1 'polypeptide(L)'
;MSKTTAADLERLWKDYTNETVFDERNFHSYPAGTITKFDCNQDCSSVSFTQGGSVIMKKKGPGSMSNVPSDIGISASHGGTKGL
;
A
#
# COMPACT_ATOMS: atom_id res chain seq x y z
N MET A 1 -1.76 8.95 -20.79
CA MET A 1 -2.31 8.54 -19.47
C MET A 1 -1.70 9.45 -18.42
N SER A 2 -2.52 10.05 -17.55
CA SER A 2 -2.03 10.83 -16.42
C SER A 2 -1.35 9.90 -15.43
N LYS A 3 -0.14 10.23 -15.01
CA LYS A 3 0.58 9.49 -13.97
C LYS A 3 -0.06 9.78 -12.62
N THR A 4 -0.32 8.75 -11.83
CA THR A 4 -0.79 8.92 -10.44
C THR A 4 0.23 9.72 -9.65
N THR A 5 -0.22 10.75 -8.92
CA THR A 5 0.66 11.57 -8.08
C THR A 5 0.62 11.13 -6.62
N ALA A 6 1.58 11.61 -5.81
CA ALA A 6 1.54 11.41 -4.37
C ALA A 6 0.24 11.99 -3.75
N ALA A 7 -0.25 13.13 -4.26
CA ALA A 7 -1.49 13.73 -3.77
C ALA A 7 -2.73 12.88 -4.07
N ASP A 8 -2.75 12.18 -5.22
CA ASP A 8 -3.82 11.24 -5.54
C ASP A 8 -3.79 10.04 -4.57
N LEU A 9 -2.60 9.50 -4.32
CA LEU A 9 -2.42 8.40 -3.37
C LEU A 9 -2.77 8.79 -1.93
N GLU A 10 -2.47 10.02 -1.49
CA GLU A 10 -2.86 10.51 -0.17
C GLU A 10 -4.38 10.58 0.01
N ARG A 11 -5.13 10.89 -1.05
CA ARG A 11 -6.60 10.90 -1.02
C ARG A 11 -7.19 9.49 -0.99
N LEU A 12 -6.46 8.52 -1.54
CA LEU A 12 -6.89 7.11 -1.60
C LEU A 12 -6.52 6.33 -0.35
N TRP A 13 -5.43 6.73 0.33
CA TRP A 13 -4.99 6.11 1.57
C TRP A 13 -5.94 6.42 2.71
N LYS A 14 -6.34 5.38 3.43
CA LYS A 14 -7.18 5.49 4.63
C LYS A 14 -6.41 4.92 5.80
N ASP A 15 -6.04 5.77 6.75
CA ASP A 15 -5.46 5.32 8.01
C ASP A 15 -6.51 4.52 8.80
N TYR A 16 -6.12 3.35 9.30
CA TYR A 16 -6.99 2.55 10.16
C TYR A 16 -6.80 2.96 11.62
N THR A 17 -7.90 3.07 12.36
CA THR A 17 -7.86 3.26 13.82
C THR A 17 -8.09 1.96 14.61
N ASN A 18 -8.71 0.94 14.00
CA ASN A 18 -8.75 -0.44 14.48
C ASN A 18 -9.57 -1.30 13.49
N GLU A 19 -9.00 -2.40 13.01
CA GLU A 19 -9.59 -3.75 13.00
C GLU A 19 -8.59 -4.73 12.36
N THR A 20 -8.46 -5.88 13.00
CA THR A 20 -7.36 -6.83 12.80
C THR A 20 -7.69 -7.83 11.71
N VAL A 21 -6.86 -7.91 10.67
CA VAL A 21 -6.79 -9.06 9.76
C VAL A 21 -5.32 -9.45 9.59
N PHE A 22 -5.02 -10.73 9.78
CA PHE A 22 -3.68 -11.31 9.78
C PHE A 22 -3.37 -12.04 8.47
N ASP A 23 -2.13 -11.85 7.99
CA ASP A 23 -1.34 -12.87 7.30
C ASP A 23 0.15 -12.55 7.61
N GLU A 24 0.86 -13.44 8.29
CA GLU A 24 2.24 -13.22 8.73
C GLU A 24 3.23 -13.60 7.62
N ARG A 25 3.95 -12.62 7.05
CA ARG A 25 5.30 -12.81 6.49
C ARG A 25 6.06 -11.51 6.26
N ASN A 26 7.38 -11.62 6.41
CA ASN A 26 8.37 -10.57 6.20
C ASN A 26 8.35 -10.06 4.76
N PHE A 27 8.18 -8.74 4.58
CA PHE A 27 8.30 -8.00 3.32
C PHE A 27 7.42 -8.50 2.15
N HIS A 28 6.38 -7.75 1.81
CA HIS A 28 5.53 -8.02 0.64
C HIS A 28 5.71 -6.93 -0.41
N SER A 29 5.86 -7.34 -1.67
CA SER A 29 5.90 -6.44 -2.81
C SER A 29 4.85 -6.85 -3.83
N TYR A 30 4.01 -5.89 -4.20
CA TYR A 30 2.94 -5.99 -5.19
C TYR A 30 3.34 -5.11 -6.38
N PRO A 31 3.71 -5.69 -7.53
CA PRO A 31 4.03 -4.93 -8.73
C PRO A 31 2.84 -4.08 -9.20
N ALA A 32 3.11 -3.04 -9.99
CA ALA A 32 2.07 -2.16 -10.50
C ALA A 32 0.98 -2.93 -11.27
N GLY A 33 -0.29 -2.66 -10.93
CA GLY A 33 -1.45 -3.27 -11.58
C GLY A 33 -1.74 -4.72 -11.18
N THR A 34 -1.03 -5.25 -10.17
CA THR A 34 -1.27 -6.62 -9.68
C THR A 34 -2.36 -6.73 -8.63
N ILE A 35 -2.67 -5.62 -7.95
CA ILE A 35 -3.70 -5.53 -6.93
C ILE A 35 -4.51 -4.27 -7.15
N THR A 36 -5.78 -4.34 -6.80
CA THR A 36 -6.75 -3.23 -6.80
C THR A 36 -7.04 -2.74 -5.39
N LYS A 37 -6.80 -3.59 -4.39
CA LYS A 37 -6.94 -3.28 -2.96
C LYS A 37 -5.68 -3.67 -2.21
N PHE A 38 -5.32 -2.86 -1.24
CA PHE A 38 -4.19 -3.08 -0.33
C PHE A 38 -4.61 -2.79 1.11
N ASP A 39 -4.26 -3.70 2.01
CA ASP A 39 -4.49 -3.58 3.45
C ASP A 39 -3.17 -3.81 4.21
N CYS A 40 -2.91 -2.95 5.19
CA CYS A 40 -1.71 -2.93 6.03
C CYS A 40 -2.16 -2.86 7.50
N ASN A 41 -1.87 -3.91 8.27
CA ASN A 41 -2.34 -4.08 9.64
C ASN A 41 -1.52 -3.26 10.66
N GLN A 42 -1.77 -3.45 11.97
CA GLN A 42 -1.08 -2.70 13.03
C GLN A 42 0.42 -3.00 13.14
N ASP A 43 0.83 -4.20 12.73
CA ASP A 43 2.24 -4.58 12.71
C ASP A 43 2.97 -3.94 11.53
N CYS A 44 2.24 -3.68 10.43
CA CYS A 44 2.69 -3.08 9.17
C CYS A 44 3.26 -1.67 9.39
N SER A 45 4.57 -1.59 9.63
CA SER A 45 5.22 -0.35 10.06
C SER A 45 5.71 0.54 8.90
N SER A 46 5.81 0.01 7.68
CA SER A 46 6.28 0.80 6.54
C SER A 46 5.69 0.34 5.22
N VAL A 47 5.07 1.26 4.49
CA VAL A 47 4.51 1.08 3.15
C VAL A 47 5.14 2.10 2.22
N SER A 48 5.61 1.64 1.06
CA SER A 48 6.17 2.46 -0.02
C SER A 48 5.38 2.23 -1.29
N PHE A 49 4.95 3.33 -1.91
CA PHE A 49 4.27 3.33 -3.20
C PHE A 49 5.27 3.72 -4.30
N THR A 50 5.40 2.89 -5.32
CA THR A 50 6.34 3.06 -6.42
C THR A 50 5.63 3.27 -7.74
N GLN A 51 6.19 4.11 -8.61
CA GLN A 51 5.72 4.33 -9.97
C GLN A 51 6.93 4.36 -10.89
N GLY A 52 6.92 3.50 -11.93
CA GLY A 52 8.03 3.42 -12.89
C GLY A 52 9.41 3.17 -12.25
N GLY A 53 9.47 2.45 -11.13
CA GLY A 53 10.70 2.14 -10.40
C GLY A 53 11.10 3.17 -9.33
N SER A 54 10.42 4.31 -9.24
CA SER A 54 10.71 5.35 -8.24
C SER A 54 9.68 5.34 -7.12
N VAL A 55 10.11 5.49 -5.86
CA VAL A 55 9.20 5.71 -4.72
C VAL A 55 8.61 7.11 -4.81
N ILE A 56 7.29 7.21 -4.85
CA ILE A 56 6.59 8.51 -4.91
C ILE A 56 5.91 8.89 -3.59
N MET A 57 5.66 7.91 -2.72
CA MET A 57 5.03 8.14 -1.43
C MET A 57 5.42 7.03 -0.45
N LYS A 58 5.56 7.40 0.82
CA LYS A 58 5.74 6.47 1.93
C LYS A 58 4.70 6.76 2.99
N LYS A 59 4.13 5.70 3.58
CA LYS A 59 3.24 5.79 4.74
C LYS A 59 3.70 4.83 5.82
N LYS A 60 3.36 5.17 7.05
CA LYS A 60 3.44 4.27 8.20
C LYS A 60 2.06 3.66 8.35
N GLY A 61 1.95 2.34 8.49
CA GLY A 61 0.67 1.72 8.81
C GLY A 61 0.26 1.96 10.26
N PRO A 62 -0.94 1.49 10.65
CA PRO A 62 -1.91 0.73 9.84
C PRO A 62 -2.71 1.58 8.84
N GLY A 63 -3.14 0.99 7.72
CA GLY A 63 -4.03 1.65 6.76
C GLY A 63 -4.40 0.80 5.55
N SER A 64 -5.29 1.30 4.71
CA SER A 64 -5.76 0.63 3.48
C SER A 64 -5.86 1.54 2.27
N MET A 65 -5.97 0.92 1.12
CA MET A 65 -6.27 1.56 -0.16
C MET A 65 -7.15 0.63 -1.00
N SER A 66 -8.38 1.04 -1.31
CA SER A 66 -9.35 0.19 -2.02
C SER A 66 -9.40 0.37 -3.54
N ASN A 67 -8.65 1.34 -4.08
CA ASN A 67 -8.55 1.65 -5.52
C ASN A 67 -7.09 1.95 -5.88
N VAL A 68 -6.22 0.96 -5.73
CA VAL A 68 -4.80 1.09 -6.09
C VAL A 68 -4.69 1.35 -7.59
N PRO A 69 -4.09 2.48 -8.02
CA PRO A 69 -3.96 2.77 -9.44
C PRO A 69 -3.04 1.76 -10.13
N SER A 70 -3.36 1.40 -11.38
CA SER A 70 -2.66 0.33 -12.11
C SER A 70 -1.19 0.62 -12.41
N ASP A 71 -0.77 1.88 -12.29
CA ASP A 71 0.61 2.33 -12.47
C ASP A 71 1.42 2.35 -11.17
N ILE A 72 0.82 1.93 -10.05
CA ILE A 72 1.41 1.97 -8.70
C ILE A 72 1.72 0.58 -8.18
N GLY A 73 2.99 0.34 -7.90
CA GLY A 73 3.45 -0.78 -7.09
C GLY A 73 3.43 -0.44 -5.61
N ILE A 74 3.25 -1.44 -4.76
CA ILE A 74 3.23 -1.28 -3.31
C ILE A 74 4.25 -2.23 -2.70
N SER A 75 5.11 -1.74 -1.83
CA SER A 75 6.01 -2.56 -1.04
C SER A 75 5.81 -2.24 0.43
N ALA A 76 5.53 -3.26 1.22
CA ALA A 76 5.28 -3.14 2.64
C ALA A 76 6.21 -4.05 3.43
N SER A 77 6.66 -3.57 4.59
CA SER A 77 7.63 -4.28 5.42
C SER A 77 7.23 -4.26 6.89
N HIS A 78 7.59 -5.36 7.57
CA HIS A 78 7.32 -5.68 8.97
C HIS A 78 5.82 -5.69 9.27
N GLY A 79 5.17 -6.85 9.36
CA GLY A 79 3.75 -6.97 9.71
C GLY A 79 2.91 -7.64 8.62
N GLY A 80 1.60 -7.73 8.87
CA GLY A 80 0.67 -8.41 7.97
C GLY A 80 0.13 -7.48 6.89
N THR A 81 0.22 -7.91 5.63
CA THR A 81 -0.33 -7.17 4.49
C THR A 81 -1.17 -8.07 3.60
N LYS A 82 -2.20 -7.51 2.97
CA LYS A 82 -3.04 -8.20 2.01
C LYS A 82 -3.20 -7.37 0.75
N GLY A 83 -3.08 -8.01 -0.41
CA GLY A 83 -3.38 -7.43 -1.71
C GLY A 83 -4.42 -8.27 -2.45
N LEU A 84 -5.45 -7.62 -3.02
CA LEU A 84 -6.51 -8.25 -3.82
C LEU A 84 -6.66 -7.58 -5.18
#